data_AF-A0A7J9EGZ6-F1
#
_entry.id   AF-A0A7J9EGZ6-F1
#
_cell.length_a   1.000
_cell.length_b   1.000
_cell.length_c   1.000
_cell.angle_alpha   90.00
_cell.angle_beta   90.00
_cell.angle_gamma   90.00
#
_symmetry.space_group_name_H-M   'P 1'
#
loop_
_entity.id
_entity.type
_entity.pdbx_description
1 polymer ?
#
loop_
_entity_poly.entity_id
_entity_poly.type
_entity_poly.pdbx_seq_one_letter_code
_entity_poly.pdbx_strand_id
1 'polypeptide(L)'
;MLNNEIDKFNAFFMEQEEDFIIRHKELQQRIKRVMDKWSSNGSRTEYNDEMAKIRKDVVDFHGEMVLLENYSNINFTGLAKILKKYDKRTGGLLRLPFIQKVLKQPFFTTDLVSNLVKECENTIDEVLFPIEEDKEETKEQKGAIMVATEPVKGIFRNTVAALLTMEEIRRVSSTKDHFSLPPLNLSHSHLIHSFQLNSPIPIL
;
A
#
# COMPACT_ATOMS: atom_id res chain seq x y z
N MET A 1 5.94 -18.94 -22.84
CA MET A 1 6.41 -17.55 -22.64
C MET A 1 5.47 -16.78 -21.73
N LEU A 2 4.25 -16.37 -22.13
CA LEU A 2 3.36 -15.62 -21.21
C LEU A 2 2.95 -16.40 -19.94
N ASN A 3 2.75 -17.72 -20.02
CA ASN A 3 2.50 -18.53 -18.82
C ASN A 3 3.69 -18.50 -17.85
N ASN A 4 4.93 -18.59 -18.36
CA ASN A 4 6.13 -18.53 -17.51
C ASN A 4 6.25 -17.17 -16.78
N GLU A 5 5.88 -16.06 -17.44
CA GLU A 5 5.83 -14.75 -16.77
C GLU A 5 4.76 -14.71 -15.68
N ILE A 6 3.58 -15.31 -15.93
CA ILE A 6 2.54 -15.45 -14.90
C ILE A 6 3.04 -16.29 -13.72
N ASP A 7 3.72 -17.41 -13.98
CA ASP A 7 4.26 -18.28 -12.92
C ASP A 7 5.28 -17.51 -12.07
N LYS A 8 6.11 -16.68 -12.68
CA LYS A 8 7.04 -15.79 -11.99
C LYS A 8 6.30 -14.74 -11.14
N PHE A 9 5.25 -14.11 -11.67
CA PHE A 9 4.46 -13.14 -10.92
C PHE A 9 3.77 -13.77 -9.72
N ASN A 10 3.19 -14.97 -9.91
CA ASN A 10 2.55 -15.74 -8.85
C ASN A 10 3.53 -16.13 -7.76
N ALA A 11 4.71 -16.66 -8.14
CA ALA A 11 5.72 -17.07 -7.17
C ALA A 11 6.16 -15.90 -6.28
N PHE A 12 6.52 -14.76 -6.90
CA PHE A 12 6.89 -13.56 -6.14
C PHE A 12 5.74 -13.04 -5.27
N PHE A 13 4.52 -12.95 -5.82
CA PHE A 13 3.39 -12.40 -5.07
C PHE A 13 3.04 -13.25 -3.85
N MET A 14 2.96 -14.58 -4.01
CA MET A 14 2.62 -15.48 -2.91
C MET A 14 3.70 -15.48 -1.83
N GLU A 15 4.98 -15.45 -2.20
CA GLU A 15 6.08 -15.34 -1.23
C GLU A 15 5.96 -14.07 -0.38
N GLN A 16 5.67 -12.92 -1.01
CA GLN A 16 5.48 -11.66 -0.28
C GLN A 16 4.20 -11.65 0.56
N GLU A 17 3.10 -12.22 0.05
CA GLU A 17 1.85 -12.32 0.79
C GLU A 17 1.99 -13.16 2.06
N GLU A 18 2.68 -14.30 1.97
CA GLU A 18 2.98 -15.15 3.13
C GLU A 18 3.84 -14.42 4.17
N ASP A 19 4.89 -13.72 3.73
CA ASP A 19 5.75 -12.92 4.61
C ASP A 19 4.96 -11.81 5.31
N PHE A 20 4.05 -11.13 4.61
CA PHE A 20 3.18 -10.11 5.20
C PHE A 20 2.26 -10.67 6.27
N ILE A 21 1.67 -11.85 6.07
CA ILE A 21 0.82 -12.50 7.09
C ILE A 21 1.61 -12.76 8.38
N ILE A 22 2.87 -13.20 8.24
CA ILE A 22 3.74 -13.50 9.38
C ILE A 22 4.11 -12.20 10.10
N ARG A 23 4.65 -11.21 9.37
CA ARG A 23 5.08 -9.93 9.95
C ARG A 23 3.95 -9.14 10.58
N HIS A 24 2.75 -9.18 10.00
CA HIS A 24 1.57 -8.56 10.60
C HIS A 24 1.29 -9.14 12.00
N LYS A 25 1.30 -10.47 12.15
CA LYS A 25 1.10 -11.13 13.45
C LYS A 25 2.18 -10.76 14.46
N GLU A 26 3.43 -10.74 14.05
CA GLU A 26 4.56 -10.37 14.91
C GLU A 26 4.46 -8.91 15.40
N LEU A 27 4.09 -8.00 14.50
CA LEU A 27 3.91 -6.59 14.80
C LEU A 27 2.79 -6.37 15.82
N GLN A 28 1.64 -7.02 15.64
CA GLN A 28 0.52 -6.99 16.59
C GLN A 28 0.93 -7.51 17.98
N GLN A 29 1.69 -8.61 18.03
CA GLN A 29 2.21 -9.13 19.30
C GLN A 29 3.18 -8.16 19.97
N ARG A 30 4.04 -7.49 19.21
CA ARG A 30 4.99 -6.50 19.73
C ARG A 30 4.27 -5.29 20.32
N ILE A 31 3.26 -4.77 19.63
CA ILE A 31 2.39 -3.68 20.13
C ILE A 31 1.79 -4.07 21.47
N LYS A 32 1.14 -5.23 21.55
CA LYS A 32 0.53 -5.72 22.79
C LYS A 32 1.53 -5.83 23.95
N ARG A 33 2.72 -6.38 23.71
CA ARG A 33 3.76 -6.51 24.74
C ARG A 33 4.21 -5.16 25.30
N VAL A 34 4.35 -4.15 24.45
CA VAL A 34 4.74 -2.79 24.88
C VAL A 34 3.63 -2.15 25.71
N MET A 35 2.36 -2.33 25.31
CA MET A 35 1.19 -1.86 26.07
C MET A 35 1.09 -2.54 27.45
N ASP A 36 1.24 -3.87 27.51
CA ASP A 36 1.17 -4.63 28.77
C ASP A 36 2.31 -4.24 29.74
N LYS A 37 3.52 -3.99 29.21
CA LYS A 37 4.68 -3.53 29.99
C LYS A 37 4.44 -2.12 30.57
N TRP A 38 3.82 -1.22 29.80
CA TRP A 38 3.45 0.12 30.27
C TRP A 38 2.52 0.06 31.48
N SER A 39 1.49 -0.78 31.44
CA SER A 39 0.54 -0.96 32.56
C SER A 39 1.17 -1.53 33.83
N SER A 40 2.37 -2.12 33.76
CA SER A 40 3.00 -2.89 34.85
C SER A 40 4.20 -2.20 35.53
N ASN A 41 4.28 -0.86 35.51
CA ASN A 41 5.41 0.01 35.96
C ASN A 41 6.53 0.28 34.93
N GLY A 42 6.22 0.36 33.63
CA GLY A 42 7.19 0.81 32.62
C GLY A 42 7.59 2.28 32.77
N SER A 43 8.85 2.62 32.48
CA SER A 43 9.28 4.02 32.35
C SER A 43 8.61 4.68 31.14
N ARG A 44 8.09 5.90 31.30
CA ARG A 44 7.46 6.69 30.21
C ARG A 44 8.41 6.90 29.04
N THR A 45 9.70 7.10 29.31
CA THR A 45 10.72 7.29 28.27
C THR A 45 10.92 6.01 27.46
N GLU A 46 11.07 4.86 28.12
CA GLU A 46 11.22 3.56 27.42
C GLU A 46 9.98 3.21 26.58
N TYR A 47 8.79 3.49 27.10
CA TYR A 47 7.55 3.29 26.36
C TYR A 47 7.48 4.18 25.11
N ASN A 48 7.77 5.47 25.25
CA ASN A 48 7.75 6.41 24.13
C ASN A 48 8.76 6.03 23.04
N ASP A 49 9.95 5.59 23.42
CA ASP A 49 11.01 5.17 22.48
C ASP A 49 10.61 3.89 21.73
N GLU A 50 10.07 2.88 22.41
CA GLU A 50 9.60 1.66 21.75
C GLU A 50 8.36 1.90 20.88
N MET A 51 7.44 2.75 21.33
CA MET A 51 6.28 3.14 20.53
C MET A 51 6.68 3.94 19.29
N ALA A 52 7.71 4.80 19.36
CA ALA A 52 8.22 5.50 18.19
C ALA A 52 8.79 4.53 17.14
N LYS A 53 9.52 3.49 17.58
CA LYS A 53 10.00 2.42 16.67
C LYS A 53 8.85 1.66 16.05
N ILE A 54 7.86 1.27 16.85
CA ILE A 54 6.65 0.57 16.38
C ILE A 54 5.92 1.40 15.32
N ARG A 55 5.68 2.68 15.56
CA ARG A 55 5.01 3.56 14.59
C ARG A 55 5.74 3.59 13.26
N LYS A 56 7.08 3.69 13.30
CA LYS A 56 7.90 3.63 12.11
C LYS A 56 7.73 2.30 11.37
N ASP A 57 7.86 1.19 12.10
CA ASP A 57 7.75 -0.16 11.54
C ASP A 57 6.37 -0.41 10.91
N VAL A 58 5.29 0.10 11.52
CA VAL A 58 3.92 0.02 10.97
C VAL A 58 3.81 0.80 9.65
N VAL A 59 4.36 2.02 9.59
CA VAL A 59 4.31 2.86 8.37
C VAL A 59 5.13 2.23 7.24
N ASP A 60 6.33 1.74 7.53
CA ASP A 60 7.17 1.06 6.54
C ASP A 60 6.48 -0.21 6.02
N PHE A 61 5.92 -1.03 6.93
CA PHE A 61 5.19 -2.25 6.59
C PHE A 61 3.94 -1.99 5.74
N HIS A 62 3.14 -0.98 6.09
CA HIS A 62 2.03 -0.52 5.26
C HIS A 62 2.51 -0.14 3.84
N GLY A 63 3.60 0.62 3.75
CA GLY A 63 4.17 1.04 2.47
C GLY A 63 4.57 -0.13 1.57
N GLU A 64 5.15 -1.19 2.14
CA GLU A 64 5.52 -2.41 1.43
C GLU A 64 4.30 -3.15 0.87
N MET A 65 3.22 -3.28 1.64
CA MET A 65 1.99 -3.94 1.18
C MET A 65 1.34 -3.18 0.03
N VAL A 66 1.27 -1.85 0.11
CA VAL A 66 0.77 -1.01 -1.00
C VAL A 66 1.64 -1.16 -2.25
N LEU A 67 2.96 -1.32 -2.09
CA LEU A 67 3.86 -1.58 -3.22
C LEU A 67 3.59 -2.94 -3.87
N LEU A 68 3.16 -3.96 -3.12
CA LEU A 68 2.76 -5.25 -3.67
C LEU A 68 1.43 -5.18 -4.44
N GLU A 69 0.44 -4.43 -3.95
CA GLU A 69 -0.79 -4.15 -4.73
C GLU A 69 -0.47 -3.41 -6.03
N ASN A 70 0.47 -2.46 -5.96
CA ASN A 70 0.94 -1.75 -7.13
C ASN A 70 1.66 -2.68 -8.12
N TYR A 71 2.50 -3.60 -7.63
CA TYR A 71 3.13 -4.65 -8.43
C TYR A 71 2.07 -5.46 -9.22
N SER A 72 1.01 -5.91 -8.55
CA SER A 72 -0.08 -6.65 -9.20
C SER A 72 -0.69 -5.87 -10.37
N ASN A 73 -1.07 -4.61 -10.11
CA ASN A 73 -1.72 -3.72 -11.07
C ASN A 73 -0.82 -3.39 -12.28
N ILE A 74 0.48 -3.16 -12.08
CA ILE A 74 1.44 -2.88 -13.17
C ILE A 74 1.58 -4.11 -14.07
N ASN A 75 1.78 -5.29 -13.47
CA ASN A 75 1.95 -6.52 -14.23
C ASN A 75 0.68 -6.88 -15.01
N PHE A 76 -0.50 -6.74 -14.41
CA PHE A 76 -1.77 -6.90 -15.12
C PHE A 76 -1.89 -5.93 -16.31
N THR A 77 -1.57 -4.66 -16.09
CA THR A 77 -1.60 -3.65 -17.17
C THR A 77 -0.65 -4.01 -18.30
N GLY A 78 0.57 -4.45 -17.97
CA GLY A 78 1.55 -4.94 -18.93
C GLY A 78 1.01 -6.09 -19.79
N LEU A 79 0.43 -7.10 -19.14
CA LEU A 79 -0.23 -8.24 -19.79
C LEU A 79 -1.37 -7.81 -20.72
N ALA A 80 -2.27 -6.95 -20.24
CA ALA A 80 -3.38 -6.45 -21.05
C ALA A 80 -2.90 -5.67 -22.29
N LYS A 81 -1.84 -4.87 -22.15
CA LYS A 81 -1.27 -4.09 -23.26
C LYS A 81 -0.54 -4.96 -24.28
N ILE A 82 0.24 -5.96 -23.85
CA ILE A 82 0.94 -6.85 -24.78
C ILE A 82 -0.03 -7.75 -25.55
N LEU A 83 -1.09 -8.24 -24.88
CA LEU A 83 -2.15 -9.01 -25.54
C LEU A 83 -2.92 -8.15 -26.54
N LYS A 84 -3.27 -6.91 -26.18
CA LYS A 84 -3.89 -5.95 -27.13
C LYS A 84 -2.99 -5.70 -28.34
N LYS A 85 -1.66 -5.64 -28.14
CA LYS A 85 -0.70 -5.44 -29.23
C LYS A 85 -0.61 -6.67 -30.14
N TYR A 86 -0.64 -7.87 -29.57
CA TYR A 86 -0.64 -9.14 -30.31
C TYR A 86 -1.88 -9.25 -31.21
N ASP A 87 -3.08 -9.07 -30.64
CA ASP A 87 -4.34 -9.14 -31.40
C ASP A 87 -4.36 -8.12 -32.54
N LYS A 88 -3.94 -6.86 -32.28
CA LYS A 88 -3.86 -5.81 -33.32
C LYS A 88 -2.94 -6.14 -34.48
N ARG A 89 -1.83 -6.86 -34.24
CA ARG A 89 -0.84 -7.19 -35.27
C ARG A 89 -1.18 -8.44 -36.05
N THR A 90 -1.81 -9.40 -35.41
CA THR A 90 -2.08 -10.73 -35.98
C THR A 90 -3.50 -10.89 -36.49
N GLY A 91 -4.42 -9.99 -36.11
CA GLY A 91 -5.86 -10.19 -36.29
C GLY A 91 -6.45 -11.25 -35.36
N GLY A 92 -5.67 -11.75 -34.39
CA GLY A 92 -6.12 -12.72 -33.41
C GLY A 92 -7.10 -12.16 -32.37
N LEU A 93 -7.70 -13.07 -31.61
CA LEU A 93 -8.63 -12.78 -30.52
C LEU A 93 -8.18 -13.46 -29.21
N LEU A 94 -6.88 -13.41 -28.91
CA LEU A 94 -6.30 -14.09 -27.76
C LEU A 94 -6.50 -13.31 -26.46
N ARG A 95 -6.68 -11.99 -26.52
CA ARG A 95 -6.73 -11.13 -25.33
C ARG A 95 -7.84 -11.52 -24.37
N LEU A 96 -9.07 -11.68 -24.85
CA LEU A 96 -10.22 -11.97 -23.98
C LEU A 96 -10.05 -13.28 -23.19
N PRO A 97 -9.83 -14.45 -23.83
CA PRO A 97 -9.69 -15.70 -23.08
C PRO A 97 -8.47 -15.69 -22.15
N PHE A 98 -7.39 -15.01 -22.53
CA PHE A 98 -6.20 -14.93 -21.70
C PHE A 98 -6.41 -14.04 -20.47
N ILE A 99 -7.07 -12.89 -20.61
CA ILE A 99 -7.38 -12.03 -19.46
C ILE A 99 -8.30 -12.75 -18.47
N GLN A 100 -9.32 -13.47 -18.93
CA GLN A 100 -10.18 -14.26 -18.04
C GLN A 100 -9.41 -15.28 -17.19
N LYS A 101 -8.33 -15.85 -17.73
CA LYS A 101 -7.42 -16.72 -16.98
C LYS A 101 -6.58 -15.92 -15.97
N VAL A 102 -6.06 -14.76 -16.38
CA VAL A 102 -5.22 -13.89 -15.54
C VAL A 102 -5.98 -13.36 -14.33
N LEU A 103 -7.25 -13.00 -14.46
CA LEU A 103 -8.09 -12.49 -13.36
C LEU A 103 -8.27 -13.49 -12.20
N LYS A 104 -7.90 -14.76 -12.40
CA LYS A 104 -7.97 -15.84 -11.40
C LYS A 104 -6.58 -16.25 -10.89
N GLN A 105 -5.52 -15.56 -11.29
CA GLN A 105 -4.16 -15.88 -10.88
C GLN A 105 -3.85 -15.25 -9.51
N PRO A 106 -3.08 -15.94 -8.65
CA PRO A 106 -2.68 -15.43 -7.33
C PRO A 106 -2.18 -14.00 -7.34
N PHE A 107 -1.31 -13.63 -8.29
CA PHE A 107 -0.76 -12.27 -8.34
C PHE A 107 -1.81 -11.17 -8.56
N PHE A 108 -3.01 -11.52 -9.04
CA PHE A 108 -4.11 -10.58 -9.28
C PHE A 108 -5.17 -10.58 -8.15
N THR A 109 -5.25 -11.64 -7.36
CA THR A 109 -6.20 -11.75 -6.24
C THR A 109 -5.62 -11.08 -4.99
N THR A 110 -5.73 -9.76 -4.91
CA THR A 110 -5.09 -8.96 -3.84
C THR A 110 -5.93 -8.79 -2.58
N ASP A 111 -7.10 -9.43 -2.47
CA ASP A 111 -8.07 -9.18 -1.40
C ASP A 111 -7.47 -9.33 0.01
N LEU A 112 -6.59 -10.31 0.21
CA LEU A 112 -5.93 -10.54 1.49
C LEU A 112 -4.96 -9.40 1.82
N VAL A 113 -4.08 -9.05 0.89
CA VAL A 113 -3.15 -7.92 1.04
C VAL A 113 -3.93 -6.62 1.30
N SER A 114 -5.01 -6.38 0.56
CA SER A 114 -5.87 -5.21 0.76
C SER A 114 -6.54 -5.16 2.13
N ASN A 115 -6.84 -6.31 2.73
CA ASN A 115 -7.35 -6.35 4.10
C ASN A 115 -6.24 -6.07 5.13
N LEU A 116 -5.04 -6.63 4.94
CA LEU A 116 -3.89 -6.33 5.80
C LEU A 116 -3.51 -4.84 5.76
N VAL A 117 -3.56 -4.21 4.58
CA VAL A 117 -3.36 -2.75 4.43
C VAL A 117 -4.34 -1.99 5.31
N LYS A 118 -5.64 -2.30 5.25
CA LYS A 118 -6.68 -1.64 6.07
C LYS A 118 -6.49 -1.89 7.57
N GLU A 119 -6.11 -3.11 7.97
CA GLU A 119 -5.81 -3.42 9.36
C GLU A 119 -4.61 -2.61 9.87
N CYS A 120 -3.59 -2.43 9.03
CA CYS A 120 -2.48 -1.54 9.33
C CYS A 120 -2.90 -0.07 9.39
N GLU A 121 -3.76 0.42 8.50
CA GLU A 121 -4.32 1.79 8.58
C GLU A 121 -5.03 2.04 9.92
N ASN A 122 -5.87 1.10 10.36
CA ASN A 122 -6.52 1.18 11.67
C ASN A 122 -5.50 1.21 12.82
N THR A 123 -4.46 0.36 12.72
CA THR A 123 -3.38 0.32 13.72
C THR A 123 -2.57 1.63 13.74
N ILE A 124 -2.32 2.23 12.58
CA ILE A 124 -1.68 3.55 12.46
C ILE A 124 -2.52 4.58 13.21
N ASP A 125 -3.83 4.62 12.95
CA ASP A 125 -4.72 5.58 13.61
C ASP A 125 -4.72 5.41 15.14
N GLU A 126 -4.77 4.17 15.64
CA GLU A 126 -4.74 3.87 17.09
C GLU A 126 -3.40 4.21 17.77
N VAL A 127 -2.27 3.92 17.11
CA VAL A 127 -0.92 4.01 17.69
C VAL A 127 -0.34 5.43 17.55
N LEU A 128 -0.66 6.15 16.47
CA LEU A 128 -0.19 7.52 16.22
C LEU A 128 -1.06 8.59 16.88
N PHE A 129 -2.36 8.35 17.05
CA PHE A 129 -3.27 9.29 17.69
C PHE A 129 -3.90 8.65 18.95
N PRO A 130 -3.21 8.71 20.11
CA PRO A 130 -3.90 8.49 21.36
C PRO A 130 -5.08 9.45 21.41
N ILE A 131 -6.26 8.94 21.76
CA ILE A 131 -7.43 9.77 22.07
C ILE A 131 -7.09 10.58 23.33
N GLU A 132 -6.36 11.68 23.17
CA GLU A 132 -6.33 12.74 24.17
C GLU A 132 -7.63 13.51 23.97
N GLU A 133 -8.61 13.20 24.81
CA GLU A 133 -9.71 14.12 25.08
C GLU A 133 -9.10 15.49 25.42
N ASP A 134 -9.55 16.51 24.68
CA ASP A 134 -9.32 17.93 24.88
C ASP A 134 -7.90 18.48 24.67
N LYS A 135 -7.45 18.60 23.41
CA LYS A 135 -6.85 19.85 22.89
C LYS A 135 -7.20 20.04 21.43
N GLU A 136 -7.75 21.22 21.10
CA GLU A 136 -7.82 21.74 19.74
C GLU A 136 -6.41 21.92 19.17
N GLU A 137 -5.77 20.84 18.73
CA GLU A 137 -4.51 20.91 18.01
C GLU A 137 -4.79 20.87 16.50
N THR A 138 -4.52 22.02 15.89
CA THR A 138 -4.73 22.35 14.48
C THR A 138 -4.13 21.28 13.57
N LYS A 139 -4.80 20.98 12.45
CA LYS A 139 -4.41 19.97 11.44
C LYS A 139 -2.94 20.01 11.01
N GLU A 140 -2.24 21.13 11.19
CA GLU A 140 -0.81 21.32 10.89
C GLU A 140 0.13 20.52 11.81
N GLN A 141 -0.20 20.32 13.09
CA GLN A 141 0.65 19.56 14.03
C GLN A 141 0.59 18.04 13.78
N LYS A 142 -0.54 17.53 13.26
CA LYS A 142 -0.69 16.11 12.87
C LYS A 142 0.24 15.72 11.71
N GLY A 143 0.49 16.65 10.79
CA GLY A 143 1.51 16.48 9.74
C GLY A 143 2.93 16.52 10.31
N ALA A 144 3.22 17.43 11.25
CA ALA A 144 4.55 17.62 11.80
C ALA A 144 5.10 16.39 12.57
N ILE A 145 4.25 15.63 13.26
CA ILE A 145 4.67 14.41 13.99
C ILE A 145 5.12 13.30 13.02
N MET A 146 4.49 13.18 11.85
CA MET A 146 4.96 12.26 10.79
C MET A 146 6.20 12.80 10.04
N VAL A 147 6.36 14.12 9.94
CA VAL A 147 7.47 14.78 9.22
C VAL A 147 8.80 14.67 9.97
N ALA A 148 8.80 14.46 11.28
CA ALA A 148 9.99 14.63 12.13
C ALA A 148 10.95 13.42 12.21
N THR A 149 10.75 12.32 11.46
CA THR A 149 11.71 11.21 11.40
C THR A 149 12.30 11.04 10.00
N GLU A 150 13.50 11.60 9.83
CA GLU A 150 14.40 11.48 8.66
C GLU A 150 14.48 10.09 7.97
N PRO A 151 14.32 8.93 8.64
CA PRO A 151 14.40 7.62 7.97
C PRO A 151 13.12 7.15 7.24
N VAL A 152 11.95 7.79 7.45
CA VAL A 152 10.64 7.38 6.86
C VAL A 152 10.55 7.74 5.36
N LYS A 153 11.55 8.43 4.82
CA LYS A 153 11.50 9.09 3.51
C LYS A 153 11.58 8.15 2.30
N GLY A 154 12.07 6.92 2.46
CA GLY A 154 12.36 6.02 1.34
C GLY A 154 11.13 5.25 0.83
N ILE A 155 10.66 4.29 1.64
CA ILE A 155 9.53 3.42 1.29
C ILE A 155 8.27 4.25 1.11
N PHE A 156 7.99 5.17 2.05
CA PHE A 156 6.84 6.06 1.95
C PHE A 156 6.81 6.88 0.66
N ARG A 157 7.95 7.48 0.25
CA ARG A 157 8.04 8.22 -1.02
C ARG A 157 7.80 7.32 -2.22
N ASN A 158 8.33 6.10 -2.20
CA ASN A 158 8.09 5.14 -3.27
C ASN A 158 6.61 4.74 -3.34
N THR A 159 5.97 4.53 -2.19
CA THR A 159 4.54 4.23 -2.08
C THR A 159 3.69 5.38 -2.62
N VAL A 160 3.96 6.63 -2.22
CA VAL A 160 3.25 7.81 -2.74
C VAL A 160 3.45 7.94 -4.24
N ALA A 161 4.68 7.80 -4.73
CA ALA A 161 4.97 7.84 -6.17
C ALA A 161 4.23 6.73 -6.94
N ALA A 162 4.16 5.51 -6.39
CA ALA A 162 3.42 4.39 -6.97
C ALA A 162 1.91 4.70 -7.06
N LEU A 163 1.32 5.22 -5.99
CA LEU A 163 -0.10 5.61 -5.94
C LEU A 163 -0.43 6.69 -6.97
N LEU A 164 0.37 7.76 -7.04
CA LEU A 164 0.21 8.83 -8.03
C LEU A 164 0.37 8.32 -9.47
N THR A 165 1.35 7.44 -9.70
CA THR A 165 1.57 6.82 -11.02
C THR A 165 0.35 6.01 -11.44
N MET A 166 -0.27 5.28 -10.50
CA MET A 166 -1.49 4.51 -10.77
C MET A 166 -2.69 5.38 -11.10
N GLU A 167 -2.86 6.48 -10.39
CA GLU A 167 -3.90 7.48 -10.70
C GLU A 167 -3.75 8.00 -12.13
N GLU A 168 -2.51 8.32 -12.55
CA GLU A 168 -2.25 8.80 -13.91
C GLU A 168 -2.46 7.72 -14.98
N ILE A 169 -1.97 6.50 -14.76
CA ILE A 169 -2.19 5.37 -15.69
C ILE A 169 -3.69 5.14 -15.93
N ARG A 170 -4.51 5.34 -14.90
CA ARG A 170 -5.97 5.21 -14.98
C ARG A 170 -6.60 6.40 -15.71
N ARG A 171 -6.16 7.63 -15.44
CA ARG A 171 -6.65 8.87 -16.09
C ARG A 171 -6.39 8.86 -17.60
N VAL A 172 -5.23 8.35 -18.01
CA VAL A 172 -4.80 8.33 -19.43
C VAL A 172 -5.48 7.24 -20.26
N SER A 173 -6.22 6.29 -19.64
CA SER A 173 -6.97 5.28 -20.39
C SER A 173 -8.30 5.87 -20.92
N SER A 174 -8.30 6.39 -22.15
CA SER A 174 -9.44 7.11 -22.77
C SER A 174 -10.74 6.31 -22.98
N THR A 175 -10.87 5.07 -22.49
CA THR A 175 -12.14 4.32 -22.44
C THR A 175 -12.13 3.38 -21.23
N LYS A 176 -13.13 3.51 -20.35
CA LYS A 176 -13.37 2.58 -19.24
C LYS A 176 -14.13 1.37 -19.79
N ASP A 177 -13.41 0.29 -20.05
CA ASP A 177 -13.93 -0.99 -20.55
C ASP A 177 -13.76 -2.10 -19.48
N HIS A 178 -14.37 -3.28 -19.65
CA HIS A 178 -14.28 -4.43 -18.74
C HIS A 178 -12.86 -4.92 -18.45
N PHE A 179 -11.88 -4.52 -19.26
CA PHE A 179 -10.46 -4.84 -19.09
C PHE A 179 -9.66 -3.75 -18.38
N SER A 180 -10.31 -2.68 -17.92
CA SER A 180 -9.67 -1.60 -17.18
C SER A 180 -9.38 -2.04 -15.75
N LEU A 181 -8.38 -1.41 -15.13
CA LEU A 181 -8.08 -1.67 -13.73
C LEU A 181 -9.31 -1.36 -12.83
N PRO A 182 -9.65 -2.24 -11.87
CA PRO A 182 -10.74 -1.99 -10.91
C PRO A 182 -10.43 -0.72 -10.10
N PRO A 183 -11.43 0.13 -9.77
CA PRO A 183 -11.19 1.40 -9.08
C PRO A 183 -10.35 1.20 -7.82
N LEU A 184 -9.33 2.04 -7.62
CA LEU A 184 -8.59 2.04 -6.36
C LEU A 184 -9.56 2.46 -5.27
N ASN A 185 -9.74 1.61 -4.25
CA ASN A 185 -10.45 2.01 -3.05
C ASN A 185 -9.48 2.84 -2.21
N LEU A 186 -9.27 4.10 -2.61
CA LEU A 186 -8.35 5.05 -1.98
C LEU A 186 -8.92 5.58 -0.65
N SER A 187 -9.22 4.68 0.29
CA SER A 187 -9.42 5.08 1.68
C SER A 187 -8.12 5.61 2.33
N HIS A 188 -6.98 5.55 1.62
CA HIS A 188 -5.64 5.98 2.03
C HIS A 188 -5.46 7.52 2.15
N SER A 189 -6.57 8.29 2.16
CA SER A 189 -6.56 9.75 2.05
C SER A 189 -5.77 10.45 3.17
N HIS A 190 -5.64 9.84 4.34
CA HIS A 190 -4.98 10.45 5.48
C HIS A 190 -3.46 10.57 5.32
N LEU A 191 -2.81 9.61 4.66
CA LEU A 191 -1.36 9.63 4.40
C LEU A 191 -0.99 10.48 3.19
N ILE A 192 -1.86 10.53 2.17
CA ILE A 192 -1.63 11.32 0.95
C ILE A 192 -1.86 12.81 1.23
N HIS A 193 -2.91 13.18 1.97
CA HIS A 193 -3.23 14.59 2.23
C HIS A 193 -2.32 15.25 3.28
N SER A 194 -1.72 14.49 4.19
CA SER A 194 -0.83 15.03 5.24
C SER A 194 0.47 15.62 4.71
N PHE A 195 0.93 15.22 3.51
CA PHE A 195 2.18 15.73 2.89
C PHE A 195 1.98 16.49 1.57
N GLN A 196 0.75 16.55 1.03
CA GLN A 196 0.41 17.48 -0.06
C GLN A 196 0.57 18.96 0.34
N LEU A 197 0.73 19.27 1.63
CA LEU A 197 0.99 20.62 2.15
C LEU A 197 2.36 21.20 1.75
N ASN A 198 3.28 20.42 1.17
CA ASN A 198 4.63 20.89 0.82
C ASN A 198 5.03 20.66 -0.65
N SER A 199 4.11 20.84 -1.61
CA SER A 199 4.52 21.06 -3.01
C SER A 199 4.30 22.51 -3.42
N PRO A 200 5.36 23.33 -3.59
CA PRO A 200 5.24 24.71 -4.08
C PRO A 200 5.05 24.80 -5.60
N ILE A 201 4.74 23.70 -6.29
CA ILE A 201 4.62 23.71 -7.75
C ILE A 201 3.14 23.63 -8.13
N PRO A 202 2.51 24.75 -8.53
CA PRO A 202 1.19 24.72 -9.12
C PRO A 202 1.27 23.99 -10.47
N ILE A 203 0.48 22.92 -10.61
CA ILE A 203 0.24 22.30 -11.91
C ILE A 203 -0.74 23.22 -12.65
N LEU A 204 -0.24 23.91 -13.67
CA LEU A 204 -1.03 24.60 -14.69
C LEU A 204 -1.70 23.58 -15.64
#